data_AF-A0A1I8BBV8-F1
#
_entry.id   AF-A0A1I8BBV8-F1
#
_cell.length_a   1.000
_cell.length_b   1.000
_cell.length_c   1.000
_cell.angle_alpha   90.00
_cell.angle_beta   90.00
_cell.angle_gamma   90.00
#
_symmetry.space_group_name_H-M   'P 1'
#
loop_
_entity.id
_entity.type
_entity.pdbx_description
1 polymer ?
#
loop_
_entity_poly.entity_id
_entity_poly.type
_entity_poly.pdbx_seq_one_letter_code
_entity_poly.pdbx_strand_id
1 'polypeptide(L)'
;MNKNNNTSIEPKYFYFQKSLLEELDSSLFINLIRYGIAANAIGTNAFILYLFIRFRSLRSTQCNLFIAANAAVELIIGFGTALRGSFQLYVLANSIMKFSHSLCVWIGAPLTGGFAANQITILMLALDRLAAVARPLKYGNKNKLLAFGSLFITVSIFVAAIWLSLWGIDDSQSSSTQCSMGINAGPLFSVVWSFFAQSSTLLVFG
;
A
#
# COMPACT_ATOMS: atom_id res chain seq x y z
N MET A 1 -30.55 1.37 -63.99
CA MET A 1 -30.77 2.46 -63.01
C MET A 1 -29.90 2.18 -61.80
N ASN A 2 -28.88 3.01 -61.62
CA ASN A 2 -27.81 2.88 -60.63
C ASN A 2 -28.28 3.55 -59.32
N LYS A 3 -28.27 2.84 -58.19
CA LYS A 3 -28.50 3.43 -56.86
C LYS A 3 -27.23 3.26 -56.03
N ASN A 4 -26.48 4.35 -55.93
CA ASN A 4 -25.27 4.49 -55.14
C ASN A 4 -25.56 4.25 -53.65
N ASN A 5 -24.92 3.23 -53.06
CA ASN A 5 -24.77 3.09 -51.62
C ASN A 5 -23.52 3.85 -51.18
N ASN A 6 -23.69 5.11 -50.78
CA ASN A 6 -22.67 5.82 -49.99
C ASN A 6 -22.99 5.62 -48.51
N THR A 7 -22.49 4.53 -47.94
CA THR A 7 -22.36 4.37 -46.49
C THR A 7 -21.11 5.12 -46.02
N SER A 8 -21.33 6.33 -45.52
CA SER A 8 -20.36 7.06 -44.70
C SER A 8 -20.21 6.34 -43.35
N ILE A 9 -19.26 5.42 -43.27
CA ILE A 9 -18.80 4.79 -42.02
C ILE A 9 -17.59 5.59 -41.54
N GLU A 10 -17.79 6.63 -40.74
CA GLU A 10 -16.75 7.17 -39.84
C GLU A 10 -17.34 8.24 -38.92
N PRO A 11 -17.63 7.89 -37.65
CA PRO A 11 -16.93 8.59 -36.56
C PRO A 11 -16.63 7.73 -35.30
N LYS A 12 -16.96 6.43 -35.27
CA LYS A 12 -16.81 5.61 -34.04
C LYS A 12 -15.36 5.24 -33.70
N TYR A 13 -14.54 4.96 -34.71
CA TYR A 13 -13.14 4.56 -34.49
C TYR A 13 -12.26 5.71 -34.01
N PHE A 14 -12.52 6.93 -34.49
CA PHE A 14 -11.76 8.12 -34.09
C PHE A 14 -12.00 8.52 -32.63
N TYR A 15 -13.24 8.39 -32.14
CA TYR A 15 -13.57 8.63 -30.73
C TYR A 15 -12.99 7.56 -29.80
N PHE A 16 -13.02 6.27 -30.20
CA PHE A 16 -12.46 5.17 -29.43
C PHE A 16 -10.93 5.26 -29.31
N GLN A 17 -10.26 5.66 -30.39
CA GLN A 17 -8.80 5.80 -30.39
C GLN A 17 -8.34 7.01 -29.59
N LYS A 18 -9.12 8.11 -29.61
CA LYS A 18 -8.85 9.29 -28.76
C LYS A 18 -9.07 8.98 -27.27
N SER A 19 -10.14 8.26 -26.91
CA SER A 19 -10.37 7.85 -25.52
C SER A 19 -9.30 6.88 -25.01
N LEU A 20 -8.84 5.96 -25.86
CA LEU A 20 -7.77 5.02 -25.50
C LEU A 20 -6.43 5.74 -25.29
N LEU A 21 -6.11 6.72 -26.13
CA LEU A 21 -4.87 7.51 -26.00
C LEU A 21 -4.88 8.36 -24.72
N GLU A 22 -6.02 8.97 -24.38
CA GLU A 22 -6.21 9.77 -23.16
C GLU A 22 -6.15 8.89 -21.89
N GLU A 23 -6.70 7.68 -21.95
CA GLU A 23 -6.63 6.69 -20.88
C GLU A 23 -5.20 6.13 -20.72
N LEU A 24 -4.47 5.96 -21.83
CA LEU A 24 -3.07 5.54 -21.84
C LEU A 24 -2.15 6.60 -21.24
N ASP A 25 -2.29 7.87 -21.65
CA ASP A 25 -1.50 9.00 -21.12
C ASP A 25 -1.78 9.23 -19.63
N SER A 26 -3.05 9.13 -19.22
CA SER A 26 -3.43 9.18 -17.80
C SER A 26 -2.81 8.02 -17.01
N SER A 27 -2.84 6.79 -17.54
CA SER A 27 -2.26 5.62 -16.89
C SER A 27 -0.73 5.72 -16.75
N LEU A 28 -0.05 6.28 -17.75
CA LEU A 28 1.39 6.44 -17.77
C LEU A 28 1.83 7.51 -16.77
N PHE A 29 1.14 8.66 -16.75
CA PHE A 29 1.39 9.73 -15.79
C PHE A 29 1.19 9.26 -14.34
N ILE A 30 0.11 8.52 -14.06
CA ILE A 30 -0.16 7.94 -12.73
C ILE A 30 0.96 6.97 -12.33
N ASN A 31 1.43 6.13 -13.25
CA ASN A 31 2.52 5.19 -12.96
C ASN A 31 3.85 5.91 -12.71
N LEU A 32 4.17 6.98 -13.46
CA LEU A 32 5.35 7.82 -13.20
C LEU A 32 5.32 8.44 -11.81
N ILE A 33 4.17 9.00 -11.40
CA ILE A 33 3.99 9.54 -10.05
C ILE A 33 4.21 8.45 -9.00
N ARG A 34 3.63 7.26 -9.20
CA ARG A 34 3.82 6.12 -8.28
C ARG A 34 5.29 5.74 -8.14
N TYR A 35 6.05 5.71 -9.24
CA TYR A 35 7.49 5.45 -9.18
C TYR A 35 8.25 6.57 -8.47
N GLY A 36 7.88 7.83 -8.69
CA GLY A 36 8.46 8.96 -7.95
C GLY A 36 8.24 8.83 -6.44
N ILE A 37 7.02 8.52 -6.03
CA ILE A 37 6.65 8.28 -4.62
C ILE A 37 7.43 7.06 -4.08
N ALA A 38 7.46 5.95 -4.81
CA ALA A 38 8.16 4.74 -4.41
C ALA A 38 9.66 4.97 -4.28
N ALA A 39 10.29 5.65 -5.23
CA ALA A 39 11.71 5.97 -5.20
C ALA A 39 12.06 6.88 -4.00
N ASN A 40 11.24 7.89 -3.73
CA ASN A 40 11.40 8.74 -2.56
C ASN A 40 11.25 7.94 -1.25
N ALA A 41 10.19 7.14 -1.14
CA ALA A 41 9.95 6.29 0.02
C ALA A 41 11.10 5.30 0.23
N ILE A 42 11.58 4.64 -0.83
CA ILE A 42 12.70 3.69 -0.72
C ILE A 42 13.99 4.41 -0.34
N GLY A 43 14.36 5.48 -1.05
CA GLY A 43 15.63 6.17 -0.85
C GLY A 43 15.75 6.82 0.54
N THR A 44 14.75 7.60 0.94
CA THR A 44 14.78 8.33 2.22
C THR A 44 14.74 7.37 3.42
N ASN A 45 13.87 6.35 3.39
CA ASN A 45 13.76 5.42 4.50
C ASN A 45 14.94 4.44 4.56
N ALA A 46 15.51 4.03 3.43
CA ALA A 46 16.75 3.25 3.41
C ALA A 46 17.91 4.05 4.01
N PHE A 47 18.00 5.35 3.73
CA PHE A 47 19.01 6.22 4.32
C PHE A 47 18.83 6.35 5.84
N ILE A 48 17.61 6.51 6.34
CA ILE A 48 17.32 6.56 7.78
C ILE A 48 17.74 5.24 8.46
N LEU A 49 17.38 4.09 7.88
CA LEU A 49 17.79 2.79 8.41
C LEU A 49 19.31 2.60 8.37
N TYR A 50 19.96 3.04 7.29
CA TYR A 50 21.41 3.03 7.18
C TYR A 50 22.06 3.81 8.33
N LEU A 51 21.60 5.04 8.59
CA LEU A 51 22.09 5.84 9.72
C LEU A 51 21.86 5.12 11.06
N PHE A 52 20.69 4.51 11.24
CA PHE A 52 20.34 3.79 12.46
C PHE A 52 21.24 2.56 12.71
N ILE A 53 21.58 1.82 11.65
CA ILE A 53 22.52 0.69 11.71
C ILE A 53 23.94 1.19 11.99
N ARG A 54 24.38 2.23 11.26
CA ARG A 54 25.74 2.78 11.31
C ARG A 54 26.08 3.43 12.65
N PHE A 55 25.14 4.15 13.27
CA PHE A 55 25.37 4.92 14.48
C PHE A 55 24.70 4.27 15.70
N ARG A 56 25.50 3.58 16.52
CA ARG A 56 25.02 2.93 17.75
C ARG A 56 24.38 3.88 18.76
N SER A 57 24.78 5.16 18.76
CA SER A 57 24.20 6.19 19.62
C SER A 57 22.69 6.36 19.36
N LEU A 58 22.25 6.28 18.10
CA LEU A 58 20.84 6.42 17.73
C LEU A 58 19.98 5.28 18.29
N ARG A 59 20.53 4.06 18.40
CA ARG A 59 19.83 2.88 18.94
C ARG A 59 19.57 2.94 20.45
N SER A 60 20.15 3.93 21.13
CA SER A 60 20.09 4.02 22.58
C SER A 60 18.75 4.54 23.11
N THR A 61 17.97 5.25 22.29
CA THR A 61 16.71 5.88 22.71
C THR A 61 15.51 5.14 22.13
N GLN A 62 14.48 4.96 22.94
CA GLN A 62 13.22 4.31 22.57
C GLN A 62 12.56 4.98 21.36
N CYS A 63 12.52 6.32 21.32
CA CYS A 63 11.91 7.01 20.20
C CYS A 63 12.61 6.73 18.86
N ASN A 64 13.93 6.68 18.83
CA ASN A 64 14.66 6.36 17.59
C ASN A 64 14.39 4.93 17.10
N LEU A 65 14.07 3.98 18.00
CA LEU A 65 13.64 2.64 17.60
C LEU A 65 12.28 2.68 16.90
N PHE A 66 11.34 3.50 17.37
CA PHE A 66 10.06 3.71 16.70
C PHE A 66 10.22 4.37 15.33
N ILE A 67 11.09 5.37 15.22
CA ILE A 67 11.42 6.01 13.94
C ILE A 67 12.02 4.99 12.96
N ALA A 68 12.93 4.14 13.43
CA ALA A 68 13.50 3.07 12.60
C ALA A 68 12.45 2.03 12.19
N ALA A 69 11.55 1.64 13.10
CA ALA A 69 10.44 0.74 12.77
C ALA A 69 9.51 1.36 11.72
N ASN A 70 9.19 2.64 11.84
CA ASN A 70 8.38 3.37 10.87
C ASN A 70 9.07 3.41 9.49
N ALA A 71 10.36 3.71 9.46
CA ALA A 71 11.14 3.72 8.22
C ALA A 71 11.17 2.33 7.55
N ALA A 72 11.25 1.25 8.33
CA ALA A 72 11.16 -0.11 7.79
C ALA A 72 9.79 -0.41 7.17
N VAL A 73 8.70 0.06 7.78
CA VAL A 73 7.35 -0.11 7.21
C VAL A 73 7.18 0.71 5.93
N GLU A 74 7.64 1.97 5.92
CA GLU A 74 7.60 2.85 4.75
C GLU A 74 8.43 2.28 3.58
N LEU A 75 9.54 1.58 3.85
CA LEU A 75 10.27 0.82 2.83
C LEU A 75 9.39 -0.26 2.19
N ILE A 76 8.66 -1.04 3.01
CA ILE A 76 7.77 -2.09 2.51
C ILE A 76 6.66 -1.48 1.65
N ILE A 77 6.07 -0.34 2.07
CA ILE A 77 5.09 0.40 1.29
C ILE A 77 5.70 0.88 -0.04
N GLY A 78 6.91 1.42 0.00
CA GLY A 78 7.64 1.86 -1.20
C GLY A 78 7.86 0.72 -2.19
N PHE A 79 8.36 -0.43 -1.73
CA PHE A 79 8.53 -1.62 -2.56
C PHE A 79 7.19 -2.15 -3.08
N GLY A 80 6.14 -2.18 -2.26
CA GLY A 80 4.79 -2.57 -2.68
C GLY A 80 4.22 -1.66 -3.76
N THR A 81 4.47 -0.35 -3.65
CA THR A 81 4.07 0.64 -4.66
C THR A 81 4.80 0.42 -5.99
N ALA A 82 6.12 0.20 -5.93
CA ALA A 82 6.93 -0.10 -7.11
C ALA A 82 6.53 -1.43 -7.77
N LEU A 83 6.28 -2.47 -6.97
CA LEU A 83 5.81 -3.78 -7.44
C LEU A 83 4.48 -3.65 -8.17
N ARG A 84 3.51 -2.93 -7.60
CA ARG A 84 2.20 -2.70 -8.22
C ARG A 84 2.31 -1.89 -9.50
N GLY A 85 3.14 -0.84 -9.53
CA GLY A 85 3.43 -0.07 -10.74
C GLY A 85 4.07 -0.93 -11.84
N SER A 86 5.04 -1.76 -11.48
CA SER A 86 5.75 -2.66 -12.40
C SER A 86 4.80 -3.70 -12.98
N PHE A 87 3.96 -4.28 -12.12
CA PHE A 87 2.95 -5.25 -12.54
C PHE A 87 1.94 -4.63 -13.50
N GLN A 88 1.46 -3.41 -13.23
CA GLN A 88 0.52 -2.73 -14.13
C GLN A 88 1.14 -2.47 -15.52
N LEU A 89 2.41 -2.05 -15.59
CA LEU A 89 3.12 -1.90 -16.86
C LEU A 89 3.31 -3.23 -17.58
N TYR A 90 3.67 -4.29 -16.86
CA TYR A 90 3.83 -5.63 -17.42
C TYR A 90 2.52 -6.14 -18.02
N VAL A 91 1.41 -5.95 -17.32
CA VAL A 91 0.06 -6.31 -17.78
C VAL A 91 -0.30 -5.56 -19.06
N LEU A 92 -0.04 -4.25 -19.09
CA LEU A 92 -0.32 -3.41 -20.26
C LEU A 92 0.53 -3.84 -21.46
N ALA A 93 1.82 -4.08 -21.25
CA ALA A 93 2.74 -4.51 -22.30
C ALA A 93 2.40 -5.88 -22.90
N ASN A 94 1.88 -6.81 -22.09
CA ASN A 94 1.52 -8.17 -22.52
C ASN A 94 0.03 -8.34 -22.83
N SER A 95 -0.78 -7.28 -22.72
CA SER A 95 -2.23 -7.32 -22.95
C SER A 95 -2.95 -8.43 -22.16
N ILE A 96 -2.57 -8.63 -20.90
CA ILE A 96 -3.15 -9.65 -20.02
C ILE A 96 -4.51 -9.16 -19.51
N MET A 97 -5.57 -9.91 -19.79
CA MET A 97 -6.96 -9.52 -19.47
C MET A 97 -7.62 -10.38 -18.38
N LYS A 98 -6.92 -11.41 -17.91
CA LYS A 98 -7.43 -12.37 -16.91
C LYS A 98 -6.40 -12.60 -15.82
N PHE A 99 -6.81 -12.38 -14.58
CA PHE A 99 -5.96 -12.55 -13.41
C PHE A 99 -6.55 -13.58 -12.45
N SER A 100 -5.69 -14.38 -11.83
CA SER A 100 -6.07 -15.13 -10.64
C SER A 100 -6.26 -14.16 -9.48
N HIS A 101 -7.25 -14.45 -8.63
CA HIS A 101 -7.55 -13.63 -7.46
C HIS A 101 -6.37 -13.60 -6.49
N SER A 102 -5.76 -14.76 -6.22
CA SER A 102 -4.61 -14.82 -5.30
C SER A 102 -3.42 -14.00 -5.80
N LEU A 103 -3.12 -14.03 -7.10
CA LEU A 103 -2.04 -13.21 -7.69
C LEU A 103 -2.24 -11.72 -7.39
N CYS A 104 -3.45 -11.22 -7.61
CA CYS A 104 -3.77 -9.81 -7.38
C CYS A 104 -3.70 -9.41 -5.91
N VAL A 105 -4.08 -10.33 -5.01
CA VAL A 105 -3.94 -10.11 -3.58
C VAL A 105 -2.47 -10.14 -3.15
N TRP A 106 -1.65 -11.06 -3.66
CA TRP A 106 -0.22 -11.11 -3.36
C TRP A 106 0.53 -9.84 -3.80
N ILE A 107 0.17 -9.27 -4.95
CA ILE A 107 0.77 -8.03 -5.43
C ILE A 107 0.34 -6.83 -4.57
N GLY A 108 -0.91 -6.81 -4.10
CA GLY A 108 -1.44 -5.75 -3.25
C GLY A 108 -1.08 -5.88 -1.76
N ALA A 109 -0.79 -7.10 -1.30
CA ALA A 109 -0.60 -7.45 0.10
C ALA A 109 0.52 -6.64 0.80
N PRO A 110 1.72 -6.44 0.21
CA PRO A 110 2.75 -5.62 0.84
C PRO A 110 2.29 -4.20 1.13
N LEU A 111 1.49 -3.62 0.22
CA LEU A 111 1.01 -2.26 0.34
C LEU A 111 -0.04 -2.14 1.46
N THR A 112 -1.02 -3.04 1.47
CA THR A 112 -2.11 -3.02 2.46
C THR A 112 -1.63 -3.41 3.85
N GLY A 113 -0.82 -4.47 3.96
CA GLY A 113 -0.17 -4.82 5.22
C GLY A 113 0.73 -3.69 5.70
N GLY A 114 1.48 -3.06 4.79
CA GLY A 114 2.31 -1.91 5.08
C GLY A 114 1.50 -0.73 5.65
N PHE A 115 0.38 -0.36 5.03
CA PHE A 115 -0.46 0.72 5.54
C PHE A 115 -1.05 0.42 6.93
N ALA A 116 -1.55 -0.81 7.15
CA ALA A 116 -2.06 -1.22 8.45
C ALA A 116 -0.97 -1.16 9.54
N ALA A 117 0.24 -1.65 9.22
CA ALA A 117 1.39 -1.57 10.10
C ALA A 117 1.78 -0.11 10.39
N ASN A 118 1.78 0.76 9.37
CA ASN A 118 2.21 2.15 9.46
C ASN A 118 1.33 2.96 10.41
N GLN A 119 0.00 2.80 10.30
CA GLN A 119 -0.95 3.49 11.17
C GLN A 119 -0.72 3.16 12.64
N ILE A 120 -0.43 1.90 12.95
CA ILE A 120 -0.14 1.46 14.31
C ILE A 120 1.21 1.99 14.78
N THR A 121 2.22 1.99 13.92
CA THR A 121 3.54 2.54 14.26
C THR A 121 3.47 4.05 14.53
N ILE A 122 2.71 4.81 13.72
CA ILE A 122 2.46 6.24 13.95
C ILE A 122 1.71 6.47 15.26
N LEU A 123 0.68 5.67 15.54
CA LEU A 123 -0.05 5.73 16.82
C LEU A 123 0.89 5.47 18.01
N MET A 124 1.74 4.45 17.93
CA MET A 124 2.72 4.13 18.97
C MET A 124 3.74 5.26 19.15
N LEU A 125 4.19 5.89 18.06
CA LEU A 125 5.05 7.06 18.10
C LEU A 125 4.36 8.24 18.81
N ALA A 126 3.09 8.50 18.50
CA ALA A 126 2.30 9.55 19.13
C ALA A 126 2.12 9.28 20.64
N LEU A 127 1.82 8.04 21.02
CA LEU A 127 1.71 7.63 22.42
C LEU A 127 3.04 7.74 23.18
N ASP A 128 4.16 7.40 22.53
CA ASP A 128 5.51 7.59 23.09
C ASP A 128 5.78 9.07 23.41
N ARG A 129 5.43 9.97 22.48
CA ARG A 129 5.57 11.42 22.69
C ARG A 129 4.63 11.96 23.76
N LEU A 130 3.39 11.49 23.80
CA LEU A 130 2.45 11.85 24.86
C LEU A 130 2.95 11.41 26.24
N ALA A 131 3.50 10.19 26.34
CA ALA A 131 4.07 9.68 27.59
C ALA A 131 5.29 10.50 28.05
N ALA A 132 6.12 10.93 27.12
CA ALA A 132 7.28 11.79 27.41
C ALA A 132 6.85 13.15 28.00
N VAL A 133 5.79 13.76 27.48
CA VAL A 133 5.26 15.04 27.96
C VAL A 133 4.45 14.88 29.25
N ALA A 134 3.58 13.88 29.33
CA ALA A 134 2.68 13.70 30.47
C ALA A 134 3.40 13.20 31.74
N ARG A 135 4.48 12.42 31.60
CA ARG A 135 5.20 11.82 32.73
C ARG A 135 6.72 11.85 32.53
N PRO A 136 7.35 13.03 32.51
CA PRO A 136 8.78 13.18 32.20
C PRO A 136 9.68 12.40 33.16
N LEU A 137 9.36 12.38 34.45
CA LEU A 137 10.13 11.68 35.48
C LEU A 137 10.13 10.15 35.33
N LYS A 138 9.05 9.58 34.78
CA LYS A 138 8.95 8.12 34.54
C LYS A 138 9.50 7.73 33.16
N TYR A 139 9.48 8.64 32.19
CA TYR A 139 9.94 8.40 30.81
C TYR A 139 11.46 8.22 30.70
N GLY A 140 12.25 8.79 31.63
CA GLY A 140 13.71 8.63 31.64
C GLY A 140 14.21 7.18 31.72
N ASN A 141 13.38 6.25 32.22
CA ASN A 141 13.69 4.83 32.25
C ASN A 141 13.35 4.17 30.92
N LYS A 142 14.38 3.77 30.16
CA LYS A 142 14.25 3.06 28.89
C LYS A 142 13.45 1.77 29.07
N ASN A 143 12.25 1.70 28.48
CA ASN A 143 11.44 0.50 28.53
C ASN A 143 11.64 -0.34 27.25
N LYS A 144 12.69 -1.17 27.26
CA LYS A 144 13.01 -2.07 26.13
C LYS A 144 11.86 -3.03 25.82
N LEU A 145 11.08 -3.44 26.82
CA LEU A 145 9.93 -4.32 26.64
C LEU A 145 8.84 -3.64 25.80
N LEU A 146 8.58 -2.35 26.03
CA LEU A 146 7.60 -1.59 25.27
C LEU A 146 8.03 -1.41 23.81
N ALA A 147 9.31 -1.10 23.58
CA ALA A 147 9.85 -0.98 22.21
C ALA A 147 9.78 -2.32 21.44
N PHE A 148 10.17 -3.42 22.07
CA PHE A 148 10.11 -4.75 21.45
C PHE A 148 8.66 -5.22 21.25
N GLY A 149 7.81 -4.99 22.24
CA GLY A 149 6.38 -5.30 22.16
C GLY A 149 5.69 -4.54 21.03
N SER A 150 6.01 -3.26 20.84
CA SER A 150 5.46 -2.52 19.69
C SER A 150 5.94 -3.08 18.36
N LEU A 151 7.22 -3.43 18.22
CA LEU A 151 7.71 -4.02 16.97
C LEU A 151 7.01 -5.34 16.68
N PHE A 152 6.80 -6.17 17.70
CA PHE A 152 6.04 -7.41 17.59
C PHE A 152 4.59 -7.17 17.17
N ILE A 153 3.92 -6.16 17.74
CA ILE A 153 2.55 -5.78 17.36
C ILE A 153 2.50 -5.31 15.90
N THR A 154 3.42 -4.45 15.48
CA THR A 154 3.50 -3.97 14.08
C THR A 154 3.67 -5.13 13.11
N VAL A 155 4.60 -6.05 13.38
CA VAL A 155 4.81 -7.24 12.54
C VAL A 155 3.59 -8.15 12.54
N SER A 156 2.95 -8.35 13.70
CA SER A 156 1.74 -9.17 13.81
C SER A 156 0.59 -8.60 13.01
N ILE A 157 0.40 -7.27 13.03
CA ILE A 157 -0.65 -6.58 12.27
C ILE A 157 -0.36 -6.65 10.77
N PHE A 158 0.90 -6.50 10.36
CA PHE A 158 1.31 -6.68 8.97
C PHE A 158 0.93 -8.09 8.47
N VAL A 159 1.33 -9.13 9.21
CA VAL A 159 1.05 -10.54 8.84
C VAL A 159 -0.45 -10.82 8.88
N ALA A 160 -1.17 -10.35 9.91
CA ALA A 160 -2.60 -10.53 10.02
C ALA A 160 -3.36 -9.87 8.87
N ALA A 161 -2.96 -8.67 8.45
CA ALA A 161 -3.58 -7.99 7.31
C ALA A 161 -3.42 -8.80 6.01
N ILE A 162 -2.24 -9.35 5.76
CA ILE A 162 -1.99 -10.22 4.60
C ILE A 162 -2.83 -11.49 4.69
N TRP A 163 -2.83 -12.16 5.85
CA TRP A 163 -3.60 -13.38 6.07
C TRP A 163 -5.10 -13.16 5.86
N LEU A 164 -5.66 -12.11 6.45
CA LEU A 164 -7.07 -11.72 6.28
C LEU A 164 -7.42 -11.43 4.83
N SER A 165 -6.47 -10.89 4.06
CA SER A 165 -6.66 -10.59 2.64
C SER A 165 -6.75 -11.86 1.79
N LEU A 166 -5.99 -12.90 2.16
CA LEU A 166 -5.96 -14.20 1.47
C LEU A 166 -7.08 -15.14 1.92
N TRP A 167 -7.74 -14.85 3.04
CA TRP A 167 -8.74 -15.71 3.63
C TRP A 167 -10.00 -15.85 2.77
N GLY A 168 -10.32 -17.07 2.34
CA GLY A 168 -11.53 -17.37 1.58
C GLY A 168 -11.47 -16.95 0.11
N ILE A 169 -10.26 -16.80 -0.45
CA ILE A 169 -10.07 -16.67 -1.90
C ILE A 169 -10.28 -18.05 -2.54
N ASP A 170 -11.18 -18.12 -3.52
CA ASP A 170 -11.38 -19.29 -4.35
C ASP A 170 -10.85 -19.03 -5.77
N ASP A 171 -9.66 -19.57 -6.06
CA ASP A 171 -9.04 -19.48 -7.40
C ASP A 171 -9.66 -20.44 -8.42
N SER A 172 -10.56 -21.34 -8.00
CA SER A 172 -11.05 -22.42 -8.87
C SER A 172 -12.14 -22.01 -9.87
N GLN A 173 -12.81 -20.86 -9.66
CA GLN A 173 -13.99 -20.50 -10.46
C GLN A 173 -13.94 -19.16 -11.20
N SER A 174 -12.99 -18.26 -10.93
CA SER A 174 -13.08 -16.90 -11.48
C SER A 174 -11.73 -16.30 -11.81
N SER A 175 -11.58 -15.84 -13.06
CA SER A 175 -10.51 -14.92 -13.45
C SER A 175 -11.08 -13.50 -13.46
N SER A 176 -10.50 -12.58 -12.69
CA SER A 176 -10.93 -11.19 -12.71
C SER A 176 -10.35 -10.44 -13.91
N THR A 177 -11.13 -9.50 -14.45
CA THR A 177 -10.69 -8.60 -15.53
C THR A 177 -9.88 -7.43 -15.00
N GLN A 178 -9.93 -7.17 -13.70
CA GLN A 178 -9.21 -6.09 -13.04
C GLN A 178 -8.40 -6.61 -11.85
N CYS A 179 -7.09 -6.36 -11.90
CA CYS A 179 -6.20 -6.74 -10.82
C CYS A 179 -6.17 -5.66 -9.73
N SER A 180 -7.17 -5.67 -8.86
CA SER A 180 -7.26 -4.81 -7.69
C SER A 180 -7.48 -5.62 -6.41
N MET A 181 -6.71 -5.32 -5.37
CA MET A 181 -6.87 -5.99 -4.08
C MET A 181 -8.26 -5.77 -3.47
N GLY A 182 -8.87 -4.59 -3.64
CA GLY A 182 -10.21 -4.33 -3.09
C GLY A 182 -11.32 -5.19 -3.72
N ILE A 183 -11.13 -5.63 -4.97
CA ILE A 183 -12.10 -6.48 -5.69
C ILE A 183 -11.80 -7.96 -5.45
N ASN A 184 -10.51 -8.31 -5.35
CA ASN A 184 -10.06 -9.71 -5.32
C ASN A 184 -9.75 -10.24 -3.90
N ALA A 185 -9.75 -9.38 -2.87
CA ALA A 185 -9.54 -9.81 -1.50
C ALA A 185 -10.74 -10.57 -0.94
N GLY A 186 -10.47 -11.42 0.04
CA GLY A 186 -11.50 -12.18 0.74
C GLY A 186 -12.58 -11.31 1.39
N PRO A 187 -13.78 -11.87 1.64
CA PRO A 187 -14.91 -11.11 2.19
C PRO A 187 -14.60 -10.53 3.58
N LEU A 188 -13.79 -11.23 4.38
CA LEU A 188 -13.42 -10.80 5.72
C LEU A 188 -12.56 -9.52 5.69
N PHE A 189 -11.68 -9.39 4.70
CA PHE A 189 -10.85 -8.20 4.51
C PHE A 189 -11.73 -6.96 4.29
N SER A 190 -12.74 -7.06 3.43
CA SER A 190 -13.66 -5.94 3.14
C SER A 190 -14.39 -5.46 4.40
N VAL A 191 -14.87 -6.39 5.23
CA VAL A 191 -15.57 -6.05 6.48
C VAL A 191 -14.64 -5.35 7.46
N VAL A 192 -13.46 -5.92 7.71
CA VAL A 192 -12.48 -5.34 8.64
C VAL A 192 -12.03 -3.96 8.18
N TRP A 193 -11.74 -3.82 6.89
CA TRP A 193 -11.30 -2.54 6.32
C TRP A 193 -12.40 -1.48 6.37
N SER A 194 -13.67 -1.86 6.17
CA SER A 194 -14.81 -0.96 6.28
C SER A 194 -15.01 -0.45 7.71
N PHE A 195 -14.97 -1.34 8.71
CA PHE A 195 -15.00 -0.93 10.11
C PHE A 195 -13.85 0.01 10.45
N PHE A 196 -12.64 -0.33 10.00
CA PHE A 196 -11.47 0.50 10.21
C PHE A 196 -11.60 1.91 9.61
N ALA A 197 -12.09 2.00 8.36
CA ALA A 197 -12.33 3.28 7.69
C ALA A 197 -13.38 4.12 8.42
N GLN A 198 -14.46 3.50 8.90
CA GLN A 198 -15.51 4.17 9.67
C GLN A 198 -14.99 4.68 11.01
N SER A 199 -14.26 3.86 11.77
CA SER A 199 -13.65 4.26 13.04
C SER A 199 -12.67 5.42 12.86
N SER A 200 -11.85 5.37 11.81
CA SER A 200 -10.90 6.44 11.50
C SER A 200 -11.62 7.74 11.14
N THR A 201 -12.70 7.66 10.36
CA THR A 201 -13.50 8.84 9.97
C THR A 201 -14.16 9.48 11.18
N LEU A 202 -14.74 8.66 12.08
CA LEU A 202 -15.34 9.13 13.33
C LEU A 202 -14.32 9.82 14.23
N LEU A 203 -13.09 9.32 14.32
CA LEU A 203 -12.04 9.96 15.12
C LEU A 203 -11.52 11.29 14.54
N VAL A 204 -11.63 11.48 13.22
CA VAL A 204 -11.16 12.71 12.55
C VAL A 204 -12.23 13.81 12.56
N PHE A 205 -13.51 13.44 12.41
CA PHE A 205 -14.61 14.39 12.25
C PHE A 205 -15.60 14.45 13.42
N GLY A 206 -15.52 13.52 14.38
CA GLY A 206 -16.34 13.50 15.59
C GLY A 206 -15.65 14.18 16.76
#